data_AF-A0A7Y4UGS4-F1
#
_entry.id   AF-A0A7Y4UGS4-F1
#
_cell.length_a   1.000
_cell.length_b   1.000
_cell.length_c   1.000
_cell.angle_alpha   90.00
_cell.angle_beta   90.00
_cell.angle_gamma   90.00
#
_symmetry.space_group_name_H-M   'P 1'
#
loop_
_entity.id
_entity.type
_entity.pdbx_description
1 polymer ?
#
loop_
_entity_poly.entity_id
_entity_poly.type
_entity_poly.pdbx_seq_one_letter_code
_entity_poly.pdbx_strand_id
1 'polypeptide(L)' 'MQPDESPNGHSHCRSLFLRASETINIVGGEMQLGRWQRIFFLELDCPRQRNVSVMVMGQSNTRLRIARNGKA' A
#
# COMPACT_ATOMS: atom_id res chain seq x y z
N MET A 1 16.01 27.95 -1.93
CA MET A 1 14.65 27.47 -2.18
C MET A 1 14.17 28.16 -3.44
N GLN A 2 13.75 27.41 -4.45
CA GLN A 2 13.18 28.02 -5.65
C GLN A 2 11.80 28.62 -5.32
N PRO A 3 11.34 29.67 -6.03
CA PRO A 3 10.08 30.35 -5.71
C PRO A 3 8.83 29.45 -5.71
N ASP A 4 8.87 28.33 -6.42
CA ASP A 4 7.80 27.34 -6.59
C ASP A 4 8.03 26.06 -5.76
N GLU A 5 9.13 25.99 -5.01
CA GLU A 5 9.49 24.81 -4.22
C GLU A 5 8.61 24.70 -2.97
N SER A 6 7.92 23.55 -2.82
CA SER A 6 7.12 23.28 -1.62
C SER A 6 8.01 23.11 -0.39
N PRO A 7 7.70 23.76 0.75
CA PRO A 7 8.46 23.60 1.99
C PRO A 7 8.13 22.28 2.70
N ASN A 8 8.62 21.16 2.16
CA ASN A 8 8.31 19.81 2.64
C ASN A 8 9.52 19.05 3.23
N GLY A 9 10.66 19.72 3.47
CA GLY A 9 11.84 19.07 4.06
C GLY A 9 11.56 18.33 5.37
N HIS A 10 10.70 18.89 6.23
CA HIS A 10 10.23 18.21 7.45
C HIS A 10 9.51 16.87 7.21
N SER A 11 8.76 16.75 6.10
CA SER A 11 8.06 15.53 5.69
C SER A 11 9.06 14.45 5.30
N HIS A 12 10.11 14.81 4.57
CA HIS A 12 11.22 13.92 4.23
C HIS A 12 11.97 13.44 5.49
N CYS A 13 12.31 14.36 6.40
CA CYS A 13 12.96 13.98 7.66
C CYS A 13 12.13 13.01 8.48
N ARG A 14 10.80 13.19 8.54
CA ARG A 14 9.88 12.26 9.23
C ARG A 14 9.77 10.92 8.51
N SER A 15 9.69 10.91 7.18
CA SER A 15 9.56 9.67 6.42
C SER A 15 10.78 8.76 6.53
N LEU A 16 11.98 9.30 6.81
CA LEU A 16 13.18 8.50 7.06
C LEU A 16 13.06 7.54 8.26
N PHE A 17 12.25 7.91 9.26
CA PHE A 17 12.01 7.08 10.45
C PHE A 17 10.83 6.12 10.29
N LEU A 18 10.10 6.22 9.18
CA LEU A 18 8.94 5.39 8.89
C LEU A 18 9.28 4.44 7.76
N ARG A 19 8.62 3.28 7.76
CA ARG A 19 8.73 2.34 6.65
C ARG A 19 7.82 2.78 5.51
N ALA A 20 8.32 2.68 4.28
CA ALA A 20 7.54 2.98 3.07
C ALA A 20 6.68 1.78 2.60
N SER A 21 6.90 0.59 3.16
CA SER A 21 6.16 -0.62 2.82
C SER A 21 6.09 -1.61 3.98
N GLU A 22 5.00 -2.37 3.99
CA GLU A 22 4.73 -3.42 4.97
C GLU A 22 4.43 -4.75 4.27
N THR A 23 4.91 -5.84 4.86
CA THR A 23 4.66 -7.22 4.39
C THR A 23 3.73 -7.90 5.38
N ILE A 24 2.60 -8.41 4.88
CA ILE A 24 1.56 -9.04 5.71
C ILE A 24 1.32 -10.46 5.21
N ASN A 25 1.30 -11.40 6.15
CA ASN A 25 0.98 -12.79 5.85
C ASN A 25 -0.52 -12.94 5.56
N ILE A 26 -0.85 -13.74 4.55
CA ILE A 26 -2.23 -14.12 4.24
C ILE A 26 -2.34 -15.63 4.41
N VAL A 27 -3.20 -16.08 5.32
CA VAL A 27 -3.38 -17.49 5.65
C VAL A 27 -4.88 -17.78 5.68
N GLY A 28 -5.32 -18.82 4.96
CA GLY A 28 -6.74 -19.16 4.87
C GLY A 28 -7.60 -18.08 4.19
N GLY A 29 -7.00 -17.20 3.39
CA GLY A 29 -7.68 -16.07 2.75
C GLY A 29 -7.77 -14.80 3.60
N GLU A 30 -7.27 -14.83 4.84
CA GLU A 30 -7.35 -13.71 5.78
C GLU A 30 -5.96 -13.10 6.05
N MET A 31 -5.90 -11.78 6.18
CA MET A 31 -4.69 -11.09 6.63
C MET A 31 -4.42 -11.40 8.11
N GLN A 32 -3.22 -11.88 8.40
CA GLN A 32 -2.78 -12.19 9.77
C GLN A 32 -2.34 -10.91 10.50
N LEU A 33 -3.32 -10.15 10.98
CA LEU A 33 -3.12 -9.02 11.87
C LEU A 33 -3.47 -9.41 13.31
N GLY A 34 -2.65 -8.99 14.27
CA GLY A 34 -2.99 -9.09 15.68
C GLY A 34 -4.22 -8.25 16.03
N ARG A 35 -4.86 -8.55 17.17
CA ARG A 35 -6.10 -7.89 17.65
C ARG A 35 -6.09 -6.37 17.50
N TRP A 36 -4.95 -5.75 17.78
CA TRP A 36 -4.75 -4.30 17.78
C TRP A 36 -3.90 -3.77 16.63
N GLN A 37 -3.47 -4.63 15.69
CA GLN A 37 -2.71 -4.20 14.53
C GLN A 37 -3.62 -3.68 13.42
N ARG A 38 -3.25 -2.56 12.82
CA ARG A 38 -3.92 -1.94 11.68
C ARG A 38 -2.86 -1.41 10.72
N ILE A 39 -3.22 -1.29 9.45
CA ILE A 39 -2.37 -0.70 8.42
C ILE A 39 -2.83 0.74 8.24
N PHE A 40 -1.90 1.68 8.36
CA PHE A 40 -2.17 3.10 8.17
C PHE A 40 -1.34 3.64 7.02
N PHE A 41 -1.99 4.46 6.19
CA PHE A 41 -1.28 5.37 5.30
C PHE A 41 -1.05 6.68 6.07
N LEU A 42 0.20 7.13 6.16
CA LEU A 42 0.57 8.37 6.84
C LEU A 42 0.92 9.44 5.80
N GLU A 43 0.05 10.44 5.64
CA GLU A 43 0.34 11.62 4.83
C GLU A 43 1.19 12.61 5.64
N LEU A 44 2.31 13.05 5.06
CA LEU A 44 3.27 13.93 5.73
C LEU A 44 3.50 15.25 4.98
N ASP A 45 3.06 15.36 3.72
CA ASP A 45 3.32 16.49 2.82
C ASP A 45 2.05 16.92 2.08
N CYS A 46 1.16 17.58 2.84
CA CYS A 46 -0.13 18.16 2.44
C CYS A 46 -1.11 17.22 1.70
N PRO A 47 -2.40 17.58 1.60
CA PRO A 47 -3.36 16.77 0.87
C PRO A 47 -3.00 16.69 -0.62
N ARG A 48 -2.59 15.51 -1.08
CA ARG A 48 -2.27 15.22 -2.48
C ARG A 48 -2.90 13.89 -2.88
N GLN A 49 -3.06 13.66 -4.18
CA GLN A 49 -3.37 12.31 -4.66
C GLN A 49 -2.15 11.41 -4.45
N ARG A 50 -2.35 10.28 -3.77
CA ARG A 50 -1.31 9.31 -3.46
C ARG A 50 -1.71 7.95 -4.01
N ASN A 51 -0.73 7.20 -4.47
CA ASN A 51 -0.91 5.84 -4.96
C ASN A 51 -0.32 4.86 -3.96
N VAL A 52 -1.06 3.80 -3.66
CA VAL A 52 -0.59 2.67 -2.85
C VAL A 52 -0.61 1.43 -3.73
N SER A 53 0.56 0.80 -3.90
CA SER A 53 0.67 -0.46 -4.65
C SER A 53 0.50 -1.64 -3.71
N VAL A 54 -0.27 -2.64 -4.14
CA VAL A 54 -0.49 -3.88 -3.39
C VAL A 54 -0.11 -5.05 -4.29
N MET A 55 0.86 -5.84 -3.84
CA MET A 55 1.26 -7.07 -4.51
C MET A 55 0.91 -8.25 -3.62
N VAL A 56 0.12 -9.17 -4.16
CA VAL A 56 -0.24 -10.43 -3.48
C VAL A 56 0.41 -11.58 -4.21
N MET A 57 1.18 -12.40 -3.48
CA MET A 57 1.86 -13.58 -4.02
C MET A 57 1.54 -14.78 -3.12
N GLY A 58 1.26 -15.93 -3.73
CA GLY A 58 0.94 -17.14 -3.00
C GLY A 58 0.19 -18.15 -3.86
N GLN A 59 -0.19 -19.27 -3.26
CA GLN A 59 -1.00 -20.30 -3.91
C GLN A 59 -2.48 -20.06 -3.59
N SER A 60 -3.32 -20.11 -4.62
CA SER A 60 -4.76 -20.16 -4.44
C SER A 60 -5.25 -21.58 -4.70
N ASN A 61 -6.00 -22.14 -3.76
CA ASN A 61 -6.76 -23.37 -4.01
C ASN A 61 -8.01 -23.11 -4.88
N THR A 62 -8.29 -21.84 -5.21
CA THR A 62 -9.31 -21.48 -6.16
C THR A 62 -8.79 -21.72 -7.57
N ARG A 63 -9.39 -22.68 -8.30
CA ARG A 63 -9.28 -22.71 -9.77
C ARG A 63 -9.76 -21.35 -10.28
N LEU A 64 -8.84 -20.47 -10.65
CA LEU A 64 -9.15 -19.23 -11.34
C LEU A 64 -9.87 -19.61 -12.64
N ARG A 65 -11.20 -19.49 -12.66
CA ARG A 65 -11.95 -19.50 -13.91
C ARG A 65 -11.61 -18.17 -14.58
N ILE A 66 -10.61 -18.19 -15.45
CA ILE A 66 -10.39 -17.09 -16.38
C ILE A 66 -11.70 -16.97 -17.18
N ALA A 67 -12.50 -15.96 -16.87
CA ALA A 67 -13.65 -15.60 -17.67
C ALA A 67 -13.11 -15.18 -19.04
N ARG A 68 -13.12 -16.12 -20.00
CA ARG A 68 -12.95 -15.78 -21.40
C ARG A 68 -14.16 -14.93 -21.78
N ASN A 69 -13.95 -13.62 -21.87
CA ASN A 69 -14.92 -12.72 -22.48
C ASN A 69 -14.98 -13.08 -23.97
N GLY A 70 -15.92 -13.95 -24.33
CA GLY A 70 -16.28 -14.21 -25.72
C GLY A 70 -16.95 -12.98 -26.28
N LYS A 71 -16.26 -12.27 -27.18
CA LYS A 71 -16.92 -11.39 -28.14
C LYS A 71 -17.38 -12.29 -29.30
N ALA A 72 -18.70 -12.36 -29.47
CA ALA A 72 -19.33 -12.66 -30.75
C ALA A 72 -19.10 -11.50 -31.72
#